data_AF-A0A7X6UGJ9-F1
#
_entry.id   AF-A0A7X6UGJ9-F1
#
_cell.length_a   1.000
_cell.length_b   1.000
_cell.length_c   1.000
_cell.angle_alpha   90.00
_cell.angle_beta   90.00
_cell.angle_gamma   90.00
#
_symmetry.space_group_name_H-M   'P 1'
#
loop_
_entity.id
_entity.type
_entity.pdbx_description
1 polymer ?
#
loop_
_entity_poly.entity_id
_entity_poly.type
_entity_poly.pdbx_seq_one_letter_code
_entity_poly.pdbx_strand_id
1 'polypeptide(L)'
;IVSYAALYFWIAPAMVGAPFSQLTDPAQIALFVAIFQAGWMVISMWTQTLVIHMIRTAKVPFIESRASAPVILLTAAGIALLTILPFSPLAGLLNLAPLSGHFFILLGGVVVAYMLLVSFAKVAFIRKYRVWL
;
A
#
# COMPACT_ATOMS: atom_id res chain seq x y z
N ILE A 1 -0.83 -4.00 -10.27
CA ILE A 1 -1.47 -5.20 -10.84
C ILE A 1 -1.53 -6.32 -9.80
N VAL A 2 -0.41 -6.80 -9.25
CA VAL A 2 -0.41 -7.89 -8.24
C VAL A 2 -1.25 -7.55 -7.00
N SER A 3 -1.07 -6.34 -6.43
CA SER A 3 -1.86 -5.87 -5.29
C SER A 3 -3.36 -5.77 -5.61
N TYR A 4 -3.72 -5.30 -6.81
CA TYR A 4 -5.10 -5.24 -7.29
C TYR A 4 -5.71 -6.64 -7.32
N ALA A 5 -5.03 -7.59 -7.95
CA ALA A 5 -5.49 -8.97 -8.09
C ALA A 5 -5.64 -9.64 -6.71
N ALA A 6 -4.69 -9.45 -5.81
CA ALA A 6 -4.76 -9.99 -4.45
C ALA A 6 -5.93 -9.38 -3.66
N LEU A 7 -6.20 -8.07 -3.80
CA LEU A 7 -7.36 -7.45 -3.17
C LEU A 7 -8.69 -7.99 -3.73
N TYR A 8 -8.79 -8.08 -5.06
CA TYR A 8 -10.02 -8.44 -5.74
C TYR A 8 -10.36 -9.93 -5.65
N PHE A 9 -9.38 -10.82 -5.80
CA PHE A 9 -9.60 -12.26 -5.85
C PHE A 9 -9.36 -12.98 -4.53
N TRP A 10 -8.68 -12.35 -3.56
CA TRP A 10 -8.36 -13.00 -2.29
C TRP A 10 -8.89 -12.24 -1.08
N ILE A 11 -8.44 -10.99 -0.83
CA ILE A 11 -8.77 -10.29 0.41
C ILE A 11 -10.26 -9.97 0.51
N ALA A 12 -10.84 -9.28 -0.49
CA ALA A 12 -12.24 -8.89 -0.43
C ALA A 12 -13.20 -10.11 -0.45
N PRO A 13 -13.01 -11.14 -1.31
CA PRO A 13 -13.81 -12.36 -1.25
C PRO A 13 -13.71 -13.10 0.09
N ALA A 14 -12.52 -13.21 0.68
CA ALA A 14 -12.34 -13.90 1.97
C ALA A 14 -13.05 -13.18 3.12
N MET A 15 -13.19 -11.85 3.04
CA MET A 15 -13.85 -11.05 4.07
C MET A 15 -15.38 -10.96 3.88
N VAL A 16 -15.85 -10.95 2.63
CA VAL A 16 -17.29 -10.92 2.31
C VAL A 16 -17.91 -12.32 2.31
N GLY A 17 -17.10 -13.36 2.06
CA GLY A 17 -17.52 -14.76 2.03
C GLY A 17 -17.81 -15.31 0.62
N ALA A 18 -17.72 -14.49 -0.42
CA ALA A 18 -17.95 -14.89 -1.80
C ALA A 18 -17.21 -13.96 -2.81
N PRO A 19 -16.87 -14.45 -4.02
CA PRO A 19 -16.32 -13.61 -5.07
C PRO A 19 -17.37 -12.61 -5.58
N PHE A 20 -16.90 -11.47 -6.08
CA PHE A 20 -17.77 -10.37 -6.51
C PHE A 20 -18.86 -10.78 -7.51
N SER A 21 -18.56 -11.69 -8.44
CA SER A 21 -19.49 -12.16 -9.46
C SER A 21 -20.68 -12.97 -8.92
N GLN A 22 -20.63 -13.43 -7.67
CA GLN A 22 -21.69 -14.21 -7.03
C GLN A 22 -22.50 -13.38 -6.02
N LEU A 23 -22.11 -12.11 -5.78
CA LEU A 23 -22.80 -11.26 -4.82
C LEU A 23 -24.07 -10.69 -5.43
N THR A 24 -25.20 -10.93 -4.77
CA THR A 24 -26.51 -10.37 -5.14
C THR A 24 -27.08 -9.43 -4.08
N ASP A 25 -26.64 -9.57 -2.82
CA ASP A 25 -27.05 -8.70 -1.72
C ASP A 25 -26.32 -7.33 -1.81
N PRO A 26 -27.06 -6.21 -1.93
CA PRO A 26 -26.46 -4.87 -1.94
C PRO A 26 -25.52 -4.59 -0.76
N ALA A 27 -25.81 -5.12 0.43
CA ALA A 27 -24.97 -4.91 1.60
C ALA A 27 -23.60 -5.59 1.45
N GLN A 28 -23.57 -6.81 0.93
CA GLN A 28 -22.32 -7.53 0.64
C GLN A 28 -21.52 -6.88 -0.48
N ILE A 29 -22.20 -6.37 -1.52
CA ILE A 29 -21.56 -5.61 -2.61
C ILE A 29 -20.91 -4.35 -2.05
N ALA A 30 -21.62 -3.58 -1.22
CA ALA A 30 -21.09 -2.38 -0.59
C ALA A 30 -19.88 -2.68 0.31
N LEU A 31 -19.95 -3.76 1.11
CA LEU A 31 -18.83 -4.21 1.94
C LEU A 31 -17.62 -4.60 1.09
N PHE A 32 -17.82 -5.33 -0.01
CA PHE A 32 -16.74 -5.69 -0.94
C PHE A 32 -16.03 -4.44 -1.46
N VAL A 33 -16.80 -3.47 -1.95
CA VAL A 33 -16.27 -2.20 -2.46
C VAL A 33 -15.51 -1.45 -1.37
N ALA A 34 -16.05 -1.40 -0.15
CA ALA A 34 -15.42 -0.69 0.97
C ALA A 34 -14.09 -1.32 1.42
N ILE A 35 -14.02 -2.65 1.45
CA ILE A 35 -12.77 -3.39 1.74
C ILE A 35 -11.75 -3.13 0.62
N PHE A 36 -12.19 -3.22 -0.63
CA PHE A 36 -11.32 -3.01 -1.77
C PHE A 36 -10.77 -1.57 -1.78
N GLN A 37 -11.62 -0.58 -1.57
CA GLN A 37 -11.24 0.84 -1.50
C GLN A 37 -10.26 1.10 -0.36
N ALA A 38 -10.53 0.58 0.84
CA ALA A 38 -9.64 0.71 1.99
C ALA A 38 -8.28 0.06 1.74
N GLY A 39 -8.26 -1.19 1.26
CA GLY A 39 -7.02 -1.91 0.99
C GLY A 39 -6.21 -1.26 -0.12
N TRP A 40 -6.88 -0.81 -1.19
CA TRP A 40 -6.24 -0.12 -2.30
C TRP A 40 -5.63 1.22 -1.88
N MET A 41 -6.36 1.99 -1.05
CA MET A 41 -5.88 3.25 -0.50
C MET A 41 -4.60 3.04 0.33
N VAL A 42 -4.61 2.08 1.26
CA VAL A 42 -3.47 1.83 2.13
C VAL A 42 -2.25 1.35 1.34
N ILE A 43 -2.39 0.36 0.45
CA ILE A 43 -1.27 -0.13 -0.39
C ILE A 43 -0.70 1.02 -1.25
N SER A 44 -1.57 1.81 -1.88
CA SER A 44 -1.14 2.92 -2.73
C SER A 44 -0.37 3.97 -1.94
N MET A 45 -0.87 4.35 -0.75
CA MET A 45 -0.21 5.33 0.11
C MET A 45 1.18 4.87 0.56
N TRP A 46 1.32 3.61 0.95
CA TRP A 46 2.61 3.03 1.33
C TRP A 46 3.61 3.05 0.15
N THR A 47 3.21 2.55 -1.01
CA THR A 47 4.10 2.49 -2.19
C THR A 47 4.51 3.88 -2.70
N GLN A 48 3.58 4.84 -2.77
CA GLN A 48 3.85 6.22 -3.17
C GLN A 48 4.77 6.94 -2.18
N THR A 49 4.57 6.75 -0.89
CA THR A 49 5.45 7.37 0.10
C THR A 49 6.86 6.78 0.05
N LEU A 50 6.95 5.45 -0.04
CA LEU A 50 8.24 4.76 -0.10
C LEU A 50 9.03 5.14 -1.35
N VAL A 51 8.39 5.22 -2.53
CA VAL A 51 9.13 5.55 -3.76
C VAL A 51 9.81 6.91 -3.70
N ILE A 52 9.16 7.90 -3.10
CA ILE A 52 9.73 9.25 -2.91
C ILE A 52 11.00 9.16 -2.07
N HIS A 53 10.98 8.39 -0.97
CA HIS A 53 12.17 8.16 -0.15
C HIS A 53 13.25 7.37 -0.88
N MET A 54 12.88 6.44 -1.76
CA MET A 54 13.81 5.59 -2.51
C MET A 54 14.60 6.33 -3.58
N ILE A 55 13.96 7.28 -4.26
CA ILE A 55 14.55 8.02 -5.39
C ILE A 55 15.35 9.23 -4.89
N ARG A 56 15.02 9.82 -3.74
CA ARG A 56 15.60 11.10 -3.27
C ARG A 56 17.13 11.17 -3.21
N THR A 57 17.84 10.05 -3.00
CA THR A 57 19.32 10.04 -2.96
C THR A 57 19.86 8.83 -3.69
N ALA A 58 21.09 8.85 -4.22
CA ALA A 58 21.72 7.70 -4.89
C ALA A 58 21.95 6.49 -3.95
N LYS A 59 22.02 6.75 -2.66
CA LYS A 59 22.33 5.78 -1.60
C LYS A 59 21.13 4.88 -1.27
N VAL A 60 21.38 3.77 -0.57
CA VAL A 60 20.30 2.92 -0.05
C VAL A 60 19.58 3.68 1.07
N PRO A 61 18.29 4.02 0.91
CA PRO A 61 17.54 4.73 1.94
C PRO A 61 17.48 3.90 3.22
N PHE A 62 17.46 4.56 4.37
CA PHE A 62 17.42 3.97 5.72
C PHE A 62 18.69 3.26 6.20
N ILE A 63 19.59 2.85 5.30
CA ILE A 63 20.90 2.27 5.65
C ILE A 63 22.01 3.32 5.50
N GLU A 64 22.06 4.02 4.38
CA GLU A 64 23.18 4.90 4.01
C GLU A 64 22.81 6.39 3.94
N SER A 65 21.52 6.69 3.84
CA SER A 65 20.98 8.05 3.77
C SER A 65 19.65 8.11 4.48
N ARG A 66 19.59 8.88 5.57
CA ARG A 66 18.36 9.17 6.31
C ARG A 66 17.86 10.51 5.79
N ALA A 67 16.62 10.55 5.28
CA ALA A 67 15.93 11.81 5.05
C ALA A 67 15.92 12.65 6.34
N SER A 68 15.81 13.98 6.23
CA SER A 68 15.70 14.83 7.42
C SER A 68 14.55 14.35 8.32
N ALA A 69 14.80 14.31 9.63
CA ALA A 69 13.85 13.78 10.62
C ALA A 69 12.40 14.32 10.46
N PRO A 70 12.17 15.61 10.10
CA PRO A 70 10.82 16.12 9.87
C PRO A 70 10.07 15.45 8.70
N VAL A 71 10.77 15.12 7.61
CA VAL A 71 10.14 14.48 6.44
C VAL A 71 9.79 13.02 6.74
N ILE A 72 10.64 12.32 7.49
CA ILE A 72 10.34 10.95 7.95
C ILE A 72 9.15 10.97 8.89
N LEU A 73 9.13 11.87 9.87
CA LEU A 73 8.05 11.96 10.85
C LEU A 73 6.71 12.29 10.18
N LEU A 74 6.68 13.30 9.30
CA LEU A 74 5.45 13.70 8.62
C LEU A 74 4.91 12.59 7.72
N THR A 75 5.79 11.91 6.97
CA THR A 75 5.37 10.80 6.10
C THR A 75 4.93 9.57 6.89
N ALA A 76 5.63 9.23 7.98
CA ALA A 76 5.23 8.14 8.88
C ALA A 76 3.88 8.44 9.55
N ALA A 77 3.67 9.67 10.02
CA ALA A 77 2.39 10.09 10.59
C ALA A 77 1.26 10.02 9.55
N GLY A 78 1.48 10.49 8.33
CA GLY A 78 0.50 10.41 7.25
C GLY A 78 0.11 8.97 6.90
N ILE A 79 1.11 8.09 6.74
CA ILE A 79 0.87 6.66 6.51
C ILE A 79 0.10 6.04 7.68
N ALA A 80 0.49 6.31 8.92
CA ALA A 80 -0.15 5.74 10.11
C ALA A 80 -1.61 6.18 10.21
N LEU A 81 -1.89 7.48 10.05
CA LEU A 81 -3.25 8.03 10.07
C LEU A 81 -4.13 7.37 9.02
N LEU A 82 -3.65 7.25 7.78
CA LEU A 82 -4.41 6.63 6.69
C LEU A 82 -4.57 5.12 6.84
N THR A 83 -3.63 4.46 7.50
CA THR A 83 -3.73 3.03 7.82
C THR A 83 -4.75 2.78 8.93
N ILE A 84 -4.92 3.71 9.87
CA ILE A 84 -5.89 3.64 10.97
C ILE A 84 -7.29 4.09 10.52
N LEU A 85 -7.39 4.94 9.50
CA LEU A 85 -8.64 5.53 9.03
C LEU A 85 -9.78 4.52 8.77
N PRO A 86 -9.56 3.33 8.15
CA PRO A 86 -10.60 2.33 7.95
C PRO A 86 -11.16 1.70 9.24
N PHE A 87 -10.47 1.88 10.38
CA PHE A 87 -10.89 1.40 11.70
C PHE A 87 -11.52 2.50 12.55
N SER A 88 -11.63 3.71 12.01
CA SER A 88 -12.18 4.87 12.71
C SER A 88 -13.69 5.01 12.49
N PRO A 89 -14.41 5.79 13.32
CA PRO A 89 -15.82 6.11 13.09
C PRO A 89 -16.10 6.83 11.75
N LEU A 90 -15.08 7.42 11.13
CA LEU A 90 -15.18 8.09 9.83
C LEU A 90 -15.18 7.11 8.66
N ALA A 91 -14.88 5.83 8.89
CA ALA A 91 -14.77 4.83 7.83
C ALA A 91 -16.06 4.73 6.98
N GLY A 92 -17.23 4.75 7.63
CA GLY A 92 -18.52 4.71 6.93
C GLY A 92 -18.76 5.90 6.01
N LEU A 93 -18.31 7.10 6.38
CA LEU A 93 -18.45 8.31 5.56
C LEU A 93 -17.61 8.26 4.28
N LEU A 94 -16.52 7.49 4.30
CA LEU A 94 -15.56 7.38 3.20
C LEU A 94 -15.70 6.08 2.41
N ASN A 95 -16.72 5.26 2.70
CA ASN A 95 -16.88 3.90 2.16
C ASN A 95 -15.63 3.05 2.40
N LEU A 96 -15.15 3.03 3.65
CA LEU A 96 -14.03 2.21 4.09
C LEU A 96 -14.55 1.15 5.06
N ALA A 97 -13.93 -0.03 5.00
CA ALA A 97 -14.18 -1.10 5.94
C ALA A 97 -12.87 -1.49 6.66
N PRO A 98 -12.95 -1.93 7.93
CA PRO A 98 -11.81 -2.50 8.64
C PRO A 98 -11.16 -3.61 7.83
N LEU A 99 -9.82 -3.64 7.80
CA LEU A 99 -9.05 -4.61 7.03
C LEU A 99 -8.65 -5.81 7.91
N SER A 100 -8.63 -7.00 7.32
CA SER A 100 -8.24 -8.23 8.03
C SER A 100 -6.72 -8.34 8.23
N GLY A 101 -6.27 -9.21 9.14
CA GLY A 101 -4.84 -9.49 9.35
C GLY A 101 -4.10 -9.97 8.08
N HIS A 102 -4.78 -10.75 7.23
CA HIS A 102 -4.24 -11.22 5.94
C HIS A 102 -3.85 -10.07 5.01
N PHE A 103 -4.60 -8.96 5.04
CA PHE A 103 -4.26 -7.76 4.28
C PHE A 103 -2.90 -7.19 4.72
N PHE A 104 -2.60 -7.14 6.02
CA PHE A 104 -1.33 -6.59 6.50
C PHE A 104 -0.13 -7.47 6.15
N ILE A 105 -0.32 -8.80 6.09
CA ILE A 105 0.69 -9.72 5.57
C ILE A 105 0.96 -9.44 4.09
N LEU A 106 -0.09 -9.29 3.28
CA LEU A 106 0.03 -8.90 1.87
C LEU A 106 0.72 -7.55 1.72
N LEU A 107 0.36 -6.55 2.52
CA LEU A 107 0.97 -5.22 2.52
C LEU A 107 2.47 -5.31 2.78
N GLY A 108 2.88 -6.05 3.82
CA GLY A 108 4.30 -6.28 4.14
C GLY A 108 5.06 -6.91 2.97
N GLY A 109 4.49 -7.96 2.36
CA GLY A 109 5.07 -8.61 1.19
C GLY A 109 5.22 -7.67 -0.02
N VAL A 110 4.16 -6.89 -0.32
CA VAL A 110 4.18 -5.90 -1.41
C VAL A 110 5.21 -4.81 -1.16
N VAL A 111 5.29 -4.29 0.06
CA VAL A 111 6.26 -3.25 0.44
C VAL A 111 7.70 -3.76 0.26
N VAL A 112 8.02 -4.95 0.77
CA VAL A 112 9.36 -5.53 0.63
C VAL A 112 9.71 -5.77 -0.84
N ALA A 113 8.81 -6.41 -1.60
CA ALA A 113 9.02 -6.67 -3.02
C ALA A 113 9.21 -5.36 -3.81
N TYR A 114 8.44 -4.33 -3.48
CA TYR A 114 8.54 -3.01 -4.10
C TYR A 114 9.89 -2.34 -3.81
N MET A 115 10.33 -2.34 -2.55
CA MET A 115 11.62 -1.75 -2.17
C MET A 115 12.80 -2.46 -2.86
N LEU A 116 12.75 -3.79 -2.97
CA LEU A 116 13.76 -4.56 -3.69
C LEU A 116 13.76 -4.22 -5.19
N LEU A 117 12.58 -4.17 -5.81
CA LEU A 117 12.43 -3.84 -7.22
C LEU A 117 12.98 -2.44 -7.54
N VAL A 118 12.60 -1.43 -6.75
CA VAL A 118 13.07 -0.05 -6.94
C VAL A 118 14.58 0.04 -6.74
N SER A 119 15.12 -0.63 -5.72
CA SER A 119 16.57 -0.67 -5.48
C SER A 119 17.33 -1.29 -6.66
N PHE A 120 16.85 -2.42 -7.17
CA PHE A 120 17.45 -3.10 -8.31
C PHE A 120 17.38 -2.24 -9.57
N ALA A 121 16.21 -1.67 -9.88
CA ALA A 121 16.01 -0.81 -11.03
C ALA A 121 16.95 0.41 -11.00
N LYS A 122 17.10 1.03 -9.83
CA LYS A 122 18.02 2.16 -9.60
C LYS A 122 19.47 1.77 -9.84
N VAL A 123 19.94 0.65 -9.27
CA VAL A 123 21.31 0.16 -9.48
C VAL A 123 21.57 -0.16 -10.95
N ALA A 124 20.62 -0.81 -11.63
CA ALA A 124 20.71 -1.12 -13.05
C ALA A 124 20.78 0.16 -13.90
N PHE A 125 19.97 1.17 -13.59
CA PHE A 125 19.96 2.45 -14.28
C PHE A 125 21.29 3.19 -14.14
N ILE A 126 21.79 3.34 -12.90
CA ILE A 126 23.06 4.04 -12.63
C ILE A 126 24.23 3.32 -13.32
N ARG A 127 24.25 1.97 -13.31
CA ARG A 127 25.30 1.20 -13.99
C ARG A 127 25.27 1.40 -15.51
N LYS A 128 24.08 1.47 -16.11
CA LYS A 128 23.91 1.59 -17.56
C LYS A 128 24.19 3.01 -18.06
N TYR A 129 23.65 4.02 -17.39
CA TYR A 129 23.66 5.40 -17.89
C TYR A 129 24.71 6.28 -17.22
N ARG A 130 25.30 5.85 -16.09
CA ARG A 130 26.23 6.64 -15.27
C ARG A 130 25.69 8.02 -14.84
N VAL A 131 24.38 8.20 -14.92
CA VAL A 131 23.67 9.43 -14.55
C VAL A 131 22.74 9.08 -13.39
N TRP A 132 22.60 10.03 -12.46
CA TRP A 132 21.69 9.92 -11.35
C TRP A 132 20.26 10.29 -11.77
N LEU A 133 19.28 9.59 -11.21
CA LEU A 133 17.85 9.74 -11.51
C LEU A 133 17.21 10.67 -10.48
#